data_AF-A0A1V1PW98-F1
#
_entry.id   AF-A0A1V1PW98-F1
#
_cell.length_a   1.000
_cell.length_b   1.000
_cell.length_c   1.000
_cell.angle_alpha   90.00
_cell.angle_beta   90.00
_cell.angle_gamma   90.00
#
_symmetry.space_group_name_H-M   'P 1'
#
loop_
_entity.id
_entity.type
_entity.pdbx_description
1 polymer ?
#
loop_
_entity_poly.entity_id
_entity_poly.type
_entity_poly.pdbx_seq_one_letter_code
_entity_poly.pdbx_strand_id
1 'polypeptide(L)'
;MASFHAPSGGRVLVQIFVRDNNVDQALKALKKKMQREGTFREMKRRNHYEKPSEKRARESAEAVRRARKLARKRAQREGLLPRPAPKPR
;
A
#
# COMPACT_ATOMS: atom_id res chain seq x y z
N MET A 1 11.24 27.28 17.66
CA MET A 1 9.93 26.68 17.32
C MET A 1 9.34 27.47 16.16
N ALA A 2 9.57 27.06 14.92
CA ALA A 2 8.95 27.69 13.76
C ALA A 2 7.96 26.70 13.14
N SER A 3 6.71 26.81 13.55
CA SER A 3 5.59 26.13 12.91
C SER A 3 5.20 26.95 11.68
N PHE A 4 5.69 26.55 10.51
CA PHE A 4 5.23 27.12 9.24
C PHE A 4 4.00 26.35 8.76
N HIS A 5 2.85 27.03 8.74
CA HIS A 5 1.61 26.53 8.18
C HIS A 5 1.68 26.68 6.64
N ALA A 6 1.51 25.59 5.91
CA ALA A 6 1.52 25.57 4.44
C ALA A 6 0.10 25.83 3.89
N PRO A 7 -0.02 26.46 2.71
CA PRO A 7 -1.27 27.00 2.20
C PRO A 7 -2.26 25.91 1.77
N SER A 8 -3.52 26.15 2.10
CA SER A 8 -4.72 25.46 1.62
C SER A 8 -4.88 25.60 0.10
N GLY A 9 -4.96 24.48 -0.61
CA GLY A 9 -5.35 24.45 -2.04
C GLY A 9 -5.12 23.15 -2.79
N GLY A 10 -4.24 22.27 -2.33
CA GLY A 10 -4.02 20.94 -2.91
C GLY A 10 -4.42 19.83 -1.94
N ARG A 11 -5.11 18.78 -2.42
CA ARG A 11 -5.32 17.56 -1.62
C ARG A 11 -3.94 16.95 -1.31
N VAL A 12 -3.47 17.12 -0.08
CA VAL A 12 -2.27 16.43 0.40
C VAL A 12 -2.62 14.94 0.57
N LEU A 13 -2.17 14.11 -0.37
CA LEU A 13 -2.43 12.67 -0.33
C LEU A 13 -1.54 11.96 0.71
N VAL A 14 -0.29 12.41 0.91
CA VAL A 14 0.65 11.82 1.87
C VAL A 14 1.53 12.89 2.50
N GLN A 15 1.53 12.99 3.84
CA GLN A 15 2.43 13.84 4.62
C GLN A 15 3.44 13.01 5.44
N ILE A 16 4.67 13.53 5.57
CA ILE A 16 5.77 12.95 6.38
C ILE A 16 6.48 14.04 7.15
N PHE A 17 6.72 13.78 8.42
CA PHE A 17 7.51 14.64 9.28
C PHE A 17 8.95 14.15 9.29
N VAL A 18 9.89 15.04 8.95
CA VAL A 18 11.32 14.78 9.04
C VAL A 18 11.79 15.29 10.40
N ARG A 19 12.54 14.47 11.14
CA ARG A 19 13.20 14.86 12.39
C ARG A 19 14.71 14.79 12.20
N ASP A 20 15.43 15.69 12.85
CA ASP A 20 16.90 15.67 12.96
C ASP A 20 17.64 15.66 11.61
N ASN A 21 17.11 16.38 10.60
CA ASN A 21 17.66 16.45 9.24
C ASN A 21 17.88 15.09 8.54
N ASN A 22 17.21 14.02 9.00
CA ASN A 22 17.39 12.70 8.44
C ASN A 22 16.52 12.47 7.19
N VAL A 23 16.94 13.08 6.08
CA VAL A 23 16.20 13.08 4.81
C VAL A 23 16.08 11.68 4.21
N ASP A 24 17.13 10.86 4.28
CA ASP A 24 17.13 9.51 3.71
C ASP A 24 16.10 8.59 4.37
N GLN A 25 15.95 8.70 5.69
CA GLN A 25 14.93 7.94 6.40
C GLN A 25 13.52 8.42 6.04
N ALA A 26 13.33 9.73 5.89
CA ALA A 26 12.05 10.29 5.47
C ALA A 26 11.66 9.82 4.06
N LEU A 27 12.60 9.79 3.11
CA LEU A 27 12.38 9.28 1.76
C LEU A 27 12.05 7.78 1.77
N LYS A 28 12.75 6.99 2.58
CA LYS A 28 12.42 5.56 2.78
C LYS A 28 11.02 5.37 3.37
N ALA A 29 10.65 6.18 4.36
CA ALA A 29 9.32 6.15 4.97
C ALA A 29 8.23 6.54 3.95
N LEU A 30 8.50 7.53 3.09
CA LEU A 30 7.60 7.95 2.01
C LEU A 30 7.31 6.83 1.03
N LYS A 31 8.38 6.26 0.48
CA LYS A 31 8.27 5.16 -0.46
C LYS A 31 7.49 4.00 0.16
N LYS A 32 7.75 3.68 1.43
CA LYS A 32 7.05 2.60 2.14
C LYS A 32 5.56 2.92 2.38
N LYS A 33 5.21 4.16 2.72
CA LYS A 33 3.83 4.60 2.92
C LYS A 33 3.03 4.58 1.62
N MET A 34 3.59 5.13 0.54
CA MET A 34 3.01 5.07 -0.81
C MET A 34 2.84 3.63 -1.34
N GLN A 35 3.81 2.75 -1.06
CA GLN A 35 3.68 1.33 -1.42
C GLN A 35 2.57 0.62 -0.65
N ARG A 36 2.33 0.96 0.63
CA ARG A 36 1.23 0.40 1.42
C ARG A 36 -0.13 0.85 0.93
N GLU A 37 -0.26 2.12 0.60
CA GLU A 37 -1.48 2.70 0.03
C GLU A 37 -1.74 2.18 -1.39
N GLY A 38 -0.71 1.67 -2.07
CA GLY A 38 -0.85 1.09 -3.40
C GLY A 38 -0.93 2.13 -4.51
N THR A 39 -0.61 3.40 -4.20
CA THR A 39 -0.66 4.52 -5.15
C THR A 39 0.19 4.26 -6.39
N PHE A 40 1.38 3.66 -6.24
CA PHE A 40 2.21 3.26 -7.39
C PHE A 40 1.55 2.21 -8.30
N ARG A 41 0.79 1.27 -7.72
CA ARG A 41 0.05 0.27 -8.50
C ARG A 41 -1.11 0.91 -9.24
N GLU A 42 -1.76 1.88 -8.60
CA GLU A 42 -2.85 2.63 -9.19
C GLU A 42 -2.39 3.56 -10.31
N MET A 43 -1.27 4.26 -10.11
CA MET A 43 -0.62 5.06 -11.16
C MET A 43 -0.30 4.19 -12.38
N LYS A 44 0.36 3.04 -12.20
CA LYS A 44 0.66 2.12 -13.30
C LYS A 44 -0.59 1.60 -14.00
N ARG A 45 -1.68 1.33 -13.26
CA ARG A 45 -2.96 0.84 -13.80
C ARG A 45 -3.69 1.92 -14.62
N ARG A 46 -3.54 3.19 -14.26
CA ARG A 46 -4.21 4.33 -14.90
C ARG A 46 -3.45 4.89 -16.12
N ASN A 47 -2.24 4.41 -16.40
CA ASN A 47 -1.45 4.88 -17.55
C ASN A 47 -2.07 4.54 -18.91
N HIS A 48 -2.90 3.49 -18.98
CA HIS A 48 -3.55 3.05 -20.21
C HIS A 48 -5.04 2.82 -19.98
N TYR A 49 -5.85 3.07 -21.00
CA TYR A 49 -7.28 2.76 -20.95
C TYR A 49 -7.46 1.25 -20.78
N GLU A 50 -8.15 0.86 -19.71
CA GLU A 50 -8.53 -0.51 -19.45
C GLU A 50 -10.00 -0.68 -19.80
N LYS A 51 -10.31 -1.67 -20.64
CA LYS A 51 -11.69 -1.93 -21.04
C LYS A 51 -12.53 -2.28 -19.80
N PRO A 52 -13.76 -1.76 -19.67
CA PRO A 52 -14.58 -1.97 -18.46
C PRO A 52 -14.83 -3.45 -18.12
N SER A 53 -14.87 -4.34 -19.10
CA SER A 53 -14.95 -5.80 -18.89
C SER A 53 -13.71 -6.37 -18.20
N GLU A 54 -12.51 -5.94 -18.60
CA GLU A 54 -11.24 -6.40 -18.05
C GLU A 54 -11.04 -5.88 -16.62
N LYS A 55 -11.44 -4.64 -16.38
CA LYS A 55 -11.45 -4.04 -15.04
C LYS A 55 -12.29 -4.87 -14.07
N ARG A 56 -13.53 -5.23 -14.45
CA ARG A 56 -14.44 -6.06 -13.62
C ARG A 56 -13.87 -7.47 -13.37
N ALA A 57 -13.30 -8.11 -14.39
CA ALA A 57 -12.67 -9.42 -14.25
C ALA A 57 -11.46 -9.39 -13.30
N ARG A 58 -10.67 -8.31 -13.34
CA ARG A 58 -9.53 -8.14 -12.44
C ARG A 58 -9.97 -7.85 -11.01
N GLU A 59 -10.93 -6.95 -10.83
CA GLU A 59 -11.45 -6.58 -9.51
C GLU A 59 -12.06 -7.80 -8.78
N SER A 60 -12.85 -8.61 -9.49
CA SER A 60 -13.39 -9.87 -8.97
C SER A 60 -12.28 -10.87 -8.61
N ALA A 61 -11.29 -11.07 -9.48
CA ALA A 61 -10.15 -11.94 -9.19
C ALA A 61 -9.32 -11.44 -7.99
N GLU A 62 -9.11 -10.12 -7.86
CA GLU A 62 -8.41 -9.51 -6.73
C GLU A 62 -9.19 -9.62 -5.42
N ALA A 63 -10.53 -9.51 -5.46
CA ALA A 63 -11.39 -9.72 -4.31
C ALA A 63 -11.31 -11.17 -3.81
N VAL A 64 -11.41 -12.15 -4.70
CA VAL A 64 -11.26 -13.58 -4.36
C VAL A 64 -9.88 -13.86 -3.78
N ARG A 65 -8.81 -13.32 -4.39
CA ARG A 65 -7.44 -13.46 -3.86
C ARG A 65 -7.29 -12.84 -2.46
N ARG A 66 -7.88 -11.66 -2.22
CA ARG A 66 -7.87 -10.99 -0.92
C ARG A 66 -8.63 -11.80 0.14
N ALA A 67 -9.82 -12.31 -0.20
CA ALA A 67 -10.63 -13.14 0.70
C ALA A 67 -9.90 -14.42 1.11
N ARG A 68 -9.32 -15.16 0.14
CA ARG A 68 -8.51 -16.36 0.41
C ARG A 68 -7.32 -16.07 1.31
N LYS A 69 -6.62 -14.95 1.08
CA LYS A 69 -5.49 -14.53 1.91
C LYS A 69 -5.92 -14.19 3.33
N LEU A 70 -7.07 -13.54 3.52
CA LEU A 70 -7.63 -13.21 4.83
C LEU A 70 -8.01 -14.48 5.60
N ALA A 71 -8.72 -15.40 4.95
CA ALA A 71 -9.10 -16.69 5.52
C ALA A 71 -7.86 -17.49 5.96
N ARG A 72 -6.83 -17.58 5.11
CA ARG A 72 -5.58 -18.25 5.46
C ARG A 72 -4.89 -17.62 6.67
N LYS A 73 -4.88 -16.28 6.76
CA LYS A 73 -4.31 -15.56 7.90
C LYS A 73 -5.09 -15.79 9.20
N ARG A 74 -6.43 -15.88 9.12
CA ARG A 74 -7.28 -16.21 10.28
C ARG A 74 -7.02 -17.63 10.77
N ALA A 75 -7.02 -18.61 9.86
CA ALA A 75 -6.72 -20.00 10.20
C ALA A 75 -5.32 -20.19 10.81
N GLN A 76 -4.31 -19.44 10.35
CA GLN A 76 -2.97 -19.44 10.98
C GLN A 76 -2.96 -18.81 12.38
N ARG A 77 -3.84 -17.84 12.65
CA ARG A 77 -3.96 -17.21 13.98
C ARG A 77 -4.69 -18.12 14.96
N GLU A 78 -5.69 -18.84 14.47
CA GLU A 78 -6.50 -19.80 15.23
C GLU A 78 -5.80 -21.17 15.39
N GLY A 79 -4.56 -21.32 14.93
CA GLY A 79 -3.76 -22.54 15.12
C GLY A 79 -4.13 -23.70 14.19
N LEU A 80 -5.11 -23.53 13.31
CA LEU A 80 -5.60 -24.54 12.36
C LEU A 80 -4.63 -24.83 11.20
N LEU A 81 -3.66 -23.94 10.94
CA LEU A 81 -2.67 -24.11 9.87
C LEU A 81 -1.25 -23.70 10.32
N PRO A 82 -0.21 -24.49 9.96
CA PRO A 82 1.17 -24.12 10.23
C PRO A 82 1.55 -22.85 9.46
N ARG A 83 2.35 -21.99 10.11
CA ARG A 83 2.92 -20.81 9.44
C ARG A 83 3.95 -21.29 8.41
N PRO A 84 3.91 -20.76 7.17
CA PRO A 84 4.89 -21.15 6.16
C PRO A 84 6.30 -20.77 6.62
N ALA A 85 7.27 -21.64 6.35
CA ALA A 85 8.67 -21.42 6.70
C ALA A 85 9.21 -20.13 6.05
N PRO A 86 10.07 -19.36 6.75
CA PRO A 86 10.69 -18.17 6.18
C PRO A 86 11.53 -18.56 4.97
N LYS A 87 11.47 -17.77 3.90
CA LYS A 87 12.34 -17.98 2.74
C LYS A 87 13.81 -17.75 3.14
N PRO A 88 14.75 -18.59 2.69
CA PRO A 88 16.18 -18.30 2.87
C PRO A 88 16.52 -16.98 2.19
N ARG A 89 17.46 -16.24 2.82
CA ARG A 89 17.87 -14.90 2.38
C ARG A 89 18.57 -14.93 1.04
#